data_AF-A0AAU9WSB4-F1
#
_entry.id   AF-A0AAU9WSB4-F1
#
_cell.length_a   1.000
_cell.length_b   1.000
_cell.length_c   1.000
_cell.angle_alpha   90.00
_cell.angle_beta   90.00
_cell.angle_gamma   90.00
#
_symmetry.space_group_name_H-M   'P 1'
#
loop_
_entity.id
_entity.type
_entity.pdbx_description
1 polymer ?
#
loop_
_entity_poly.entity_id
_entity_poly.type
_entity_poly.pdbx_seq_one_letter_code
_entity_poly.pdbx_strand_id
1 'polypeptide(L)'
;MRDFNLDLLRYNHHVPTQEFIDSLFSHAFLPLISNPTCLTSYSAALIDNIFTNSLEHNVISGIFLNDLSDHLPVFAYFDDATLTRSTERKSRTRTFNDSIIN
;
A
#
# COMPACT_ATOMS: atom_id res chain seq x y z
N MET A 1 -3.19 -1.17 -5.59
CA MET A 1 -2.41 -0.13 -4.86
C MET A 1 -2.39 1.11 -5.72
N ARG A 2 -2.74 2.26 -5.13
CA ARG A 2 -2.71 3.56 -5.80
C ARG A 2 -2.49 4.63 -4.74
N ASP A 3 -1.76 5.68 -5.10
CA ASP A 3 -1.64 6.89 -4.29
C ASP A 3 -2.77 7.86 -4.68
N PHE A 4 -3.65 8.12 -3.71
CA PHE A 4 -4.77 9.05 -3.85
C PHE A 4 -4.49 10.39 -3.14
N ASN A 5 -3.37 10.52 -2.43
CA ASN A 5 -3.07 11.64 -1.54
C ASN A 5 -4.22 11.97 -0.56
N LEU A 6 -4.99 10.95 -0.18
CA LEU A 6 -6.08 11.05 0.80
C LEU A 6 -5.60 10.46 2.12
N ASP A 7 -5.56 11.28 3.16
CA ASP A 7 -5.24 10.82 4.51
C ASP A 7 -6.46 10.13 5.13
N LEU A 8 -6.41 8.79 5.20
CA LEU A 8 -7.53 8.00 5.72
C LEU A 8 -7.76 8.23 7.22
N LEU A 9 -6.77 8.75 7.96
CA LEU A 9 -6.94 9.11 9.38
C LEU A 9 -7.91 10.28 9.56
N ARG A 10 -8.12 11.08 8.50
CA ARG A 10 -9.04 12.22 8.49
C ARG A 10 -10.45 11.86 8.05
N TYR A 11 -10.80 10.57 7.97
CA TYR A 11 -12.14 10.09 7.61
C TYR A 11 -13.27 10.86 8.32
N ASN A 12 -13.17 11.08 9.63
CA ASN A 12 -14.20 11.77 10.42
C ASN A 12 -14.23 13.30 10.23
N HIS A 13 -13.24 13.88 9.54
CA HIS A 13 -13.03 15.33 9.46
C HIS A 13 -12.95 15.86 8.02
N HIS A 14 -12.93 14.98 7.02
CA HIS A 14 -12.80 15.34 5.61
C HIS A 14 -13.82 14.57 4.78
N VAL A 15 -14.94 15.24 4.46
CA VAL A 15 -16.08 14.65 3.72
C VAL A 15 -15.64 13.92 2.44
N PRO A 16 -14.74 14.45 1.60
CA PRO A 16 -14.29 13.72 0.40
C PRO A 16 -13.55 12.42 0.72
N THR A 17 -12.78 12.36 1.82
CA THR A 17 -12.16 11.10 2.27
C THR A 17 -13.23 10.12 2.73
N GLN A 18 -14.27 10.62 3.41
CA GLN A 18 -15.40 9.80 3.85
C GLN A 18 -16.13 9.18 2.67
N GLU A 19 -16.56 9.99 1.70
CA GLU A 19 -17.26 9.53 0.49
C GLU A 19 -16.41 8.54 -0.32
N PHE A 20 -15.10 8.76 -0.39
CA PHE A 20 -14.18 7.84 -1.04
C PHE A 20 -14.14 6.47 -0.35
N ILE A 21 -14.00 6.44 0.98
CA ILE A 21 -14.00 5.20 1.76
C ILE A 21 -15.37 4.50 1.67
N ASP A 22 -16.46 5.25 1.78
CA ASP A 22 -17.83 4.72 1.68
C ASP A 22 -18.07 4.07 0.29
N SER A 23 -17.56 4.71 -0.77
CA SER A 23 -17.61 4.15 -2.13
C SER A 23 -16.83 2.85 -2.24
N LEU A 24 -15.63 2.75 -1.64
CA LEU A 24 -14.86 1.51 -1.64
C LEU A 24 -15.58 0.39 -0.87
N PHE A 25 -16.12 0.69 0.31
CA PHE A 25 -16.87 -0.25 1.13
C PHE A 25 -18.14 -0.75 0.42
N SER A 26 -18.84 0.12 -0.33
CA SER A 26 -20.00 -0.30 -1.13
C SER A 26 -19.68 -1.35 -2.20
N HIS A 27 -18.41 -1.46 -2.60
CA HIS A 27 -17.90 -2.46 -3.56
C HIS A 27 -17.08 -3.56 -2.88
N ALA A 28 -17.21 -3.73 -1.55
CA ALA A 28 -16.49 -4.70 -0.73
C ALA A 28 -14.96 -4.58 -0.76
N PHE A 29 -14.42 -3.40 -1.08
CA PHE A 29 -12.99 -3.15 -0.98
C PHE A 29 -12.61 -2.71 0.44
N LEU A 30 -11.77 -3.50 1.11
CA LEU A 30 -11.26 -3.20 2.45
C LEU A 30 -9.80 -2.73 2.41
N PRO A 31 -9.42 -1.73 3.22
CA PRO A 31 -8.03 -1.34 3.38
C PRO A 31 -7.25 -2.43 4.12
N LEU A 32 -6.06 -2.75 3.62
CA LEU A 32 -5.11 -3.66 4.26
C LEU A 32 -4.14 -2.92 5.18
N ILE A 33 -3.92 -1.64 4.96
CA ILE A 33 -3.03 -0.80 5.77
C ILE A 33 -3.87 0.13 6.63
N SER A 34 -3.69 0.06 7.95
CA SER A 34 -4.40 0.88 8.94
C SER A 34 -3.48 1.82 9.72
N ASN A 35 -2.17 1.67 9.57
CA ASN A 35 -1.17 2.49 10.25
C ASN A 35 -0.63 3.58 9.31
N PRO A 36 -0.19 4.74 9.84
CA PRO A 36 0.37 5.81 9.03
C PRO A 36 1.56 5.34 8.18
N THR A 37 1.64 5.84 6.96
CA THR A 37 2.66 5.49 5.97
C THR A 37 3.58 6.64 5.63
N CYS A 38 3.19 7.88 5.94
CA CYS A 38 4.05 9.05 5.89
C CYS A 38 4.28 9.54 7.32
N LEU A 39 5.52 9.52 7.78
CA LEU A 39 5.92 9.98 9.11
C LEU A 39 6.89 11.15 8.97
N THR A 40 6.55 12.28 9.59
CA THR A 40 7.47 13.41 9.75
C THR A 40 7.79 13.60 11.24
N SER A 41 8.65 14.55 11.56
CA SER A 41 8.99 14.88 12.95
C SER A 41 7.80 15.43 13.77
N TYR A 42 6.71 15.86 13.12
CA TYR A 42 5.57 16.51 13.78
C TYR A 42 4.20 15.96 13.35
N SER A 43 4.13 15.03 12.39
CA SER A 43 2.87 14.48 11.90
C SER A 43 3.01 13.04 11.40
N ALA A 44 1.87 12.36 11.33
CA ALA A 44 1.73 11.05 10.72
C ALA A 44 0.47 11.04 9.87
N ALA A 45 0.56 10.53 8.63
CA ALA A 45 -0.56 10.46 7.68
C ALA A 45 -0.65 9.08 7.02
N LEU A 46 -1.87 8.62 6.75
CA LEU A 46 -2.12 7.35 6.03
C LEU A 46 -2.54 7.65 4.58
N ILE A 47 -1.54 7.80 3.71
CA ILE A 47 -1.75 8.21 2.30
C ILE A 47 -1.44 7.08 1.30
N ASP A 48 -0.52 6.18 1.64
CA ASP A 48 -0.28 4.94 0.87
C ASP A 48 -1.24 3.83 1.29
N ASN A 49 -2.11 3.42 0.35
CA ASN A 49 -3.19 2.47 0.65
C ASN A 49 -3.22 1.28 -0.31
N ILE A 50 -3.45 0.09 0.24
CA ILE A 50 -3.73 -1.13 -0.50
C ILE A 50 -5.13 -1.58 -0.14
N PHE A 51 -6.00 -1.71 -1.14
CA PHE A 51 -7.37 -2.20 -0.99
C PHE A 51 -7.52 -3.57 -1.64
N THR A 52 -8.31 -4.46 -1.03
CA THR A 52 -8.64 -5.77 -1.57
C THR A 52 -10.13 -6.04 -1.42
N ASN A 53 -10.72 -6.75 -2.39
CA ASN A 53 -12.06 -7.32 -2.31
C ASN A 53 -12.02 -8.85 -2.12
N SER A 54 -10.83 -9.45 -2.03
CA SER A 54 -10.68 -10.86 -1.71
C SER A 54 -10.63 -11.05 -0.21
N LEU A 55 -11.75 -11.51 0.35
CA LEU A 55 -11.95 -11.77 1.78
C LEU A 55 -11.56 -13.20 2.17
N GLU A 56 -11.44 -14.10 1.20
CA GLU A 56 -11.24 -15.54 1.42
C GLU A 56 -9.77 -15.97 1.47
N HIS A 57 -8.85 -15.14 0.96
CA HIS A 57 -7.42 -15.46 0.97
C HIS A 57 -6.74 -14.98 2.25
N ASN A 58 -5.76 -15.75 2.73
CA ASN A 58 -4.86 -15.31 3.78
C ASN A 58 -3.96 -14.20 3.20
N VAL A 59 -4.33 -12.95 3.48
CA VAL A 59 -3.53 -11.78 3.08
C VAL A 59 -2.70 -11.32 4.27
N ILE A 60 -1.38 -11.32 4.11
CA ILE A 60 -0.45 -10.72 5.06
C ILE A 60 -0.08 -9.35 4.52
N SER A 61 -0.28 -8.30 5.28
CA SER A 61 0.05 -6.94 4.87
C SER A 61 0.77 -6.19 5.98
N GLY A 62 1.48 -5.12 5.61
CA GLY A 62 2.24 -4.35 6.58
C GLY A 62 3.03 -3.20 5.97
N ILE A 63 3.79 -2.56 6.84
CA ILE A 63 4.61 -1.39 6.54
C ILE A 63 6.06 -1.73 6.86
N PHE A 64 6.97 -1.43 5.94
CA PHE A 64 8.41 -1.55 6.17
C PHE A 64 8.95 -0.29 6.83
N LEU A 65 9.35 -0.42 8.09
CA LEU A 65 10.05 0.64 8.82
C LEU A 65 11.47 0.79 8.29
N ASN A 66 11.82 1.99 7.86
CA ASN A 66 13.16 2.37 7.43
C ASN A 66 13.36 3.87 7.64
N ASP A 67 14.62 4.31 7.59
CA ASP A 67 15.03 5.72 7.79
C ASP A 67 15.52 6.37 6.48
N LEU A 68 15.04 5.86 5.34
CA LEU A 68 15.48 6.35 4.03
C LEU A 68 14.59 7.48 3.50
N SER A 69 13.34 7.55 3.96
CA SER A 69 12.33 8.49 3.51
C SER A 69 11.23 8.63 4.56
N ASP A 70 10.58 9.79 4.60
CA ASP A 70 9.37 10.02 5.38
C ASP A 70 8.20 9.14 4.91
N HIS A 71 8.24 8.65 3.66
CA HIS A 71 7.32 7.64 3.15
C HIS A 71 7.82 6.22 3.39
N LEU A 72 7.03 5.46 4.13
CA LEU A 72 7.26 4.06 4.46
C LEU A 72 6.63 3.15 3.39
N PRO A 73 7.42 2.22 2.80
CA PRO A 73 6.89 1.25 1.84
C PRO A 73 5.83 0.35 2.48
N VAL A 74 4.73 0.13 1.75
CA VAL A 74 3.68 -0.81 2.13
C VAL A 74 3.76 -2.09 1.30
N PHE A 75 3.37 -3.21 1.90
CA PHE A 75 3.30 -4.50 1.21
C PHE A 75 2.01 -5.25 1.51
N ALA A 76 1.63 -6.10 0.57
CA ALA A 76 0.60 -7.12 0.74
C ALA A 76 1.06 -8.40 0.04
N TYR A 77 0.96 -9.51 0.75
CA TYR A 77 1.27 -10.86 0.31
C TYR A 77 -0.02 -11.67 0.33
N PHE A 78 -0.39 -12.19 -0.84
CA PHE A 78 -1.58 -13.01 -1.02
C PHE A 78 -1.12 -14.47 -1.08
N ASP A 79 -1.49 -15.25 -0.07
CA ASP A 79 -1.21 -16.69 -0.07
C ASP A 79 -2.29 -17.41 -0.88
N ASP A 80 -1.96 -17.75 -2.12
CA ASP A 80 -2.82 -18.54 -2.98
C ASP A 80 -2.34 -19.99 -3.00
N ALA A 81 -2.89 -20.80 -2.09
CA ALA A 81 -2.60 -22.23 -2.01
C ALA A 81 -2.94 -23.00 -3.30
N THR A 82 -3.68 -22.39 -4.24
CA THR A 82 -4.07 -23.01 -5.51
C THR A 82 -3.12 -22.70 -6.67
N LEU A 83 -2.21 -21.72 -6.53
CA LEU A 83 -1.18 -21.42 -7.51
C LEU A 83 0.11 -22.20 -7.24
N THR A 84 0.06 -23.53 -7.45
CA THR A 84 1.27 -24.33 -7.73
C THR A 84 1.81 -23.98 -9.12
N ARG A 85 2.18 -22.72 -9.34
CA ARG A 85 2.71 -22.27 -10.63
C ARG A 85 4.23 -22.27 -10.61
N SER A 86 4.81 -23.33 -11.17
CA SER A 86 6.19 -23.35 -11.65
C SER A 86 6.37 -22.28 -12.74
N THR A 87 6.60 -21.04 -12.33
CA THR A 87 7.01 -19.98 -13.25
C THR A 87 8.33 -19.41 -12.78
N GLU A 88 9.35 -19.55 -13.63
CA GLU A 88 10.68 -18.99 -13.46
C GLU A 88 10.57 -17.54 -12.94
N ARG A 89 11.16 -17.28 -11.78
CA ARG A 89 11.26 -15.94 -11.20
C ARG A 89 12.03 -15.04 -12.16
N LYS A 90 11.36 -14.36 -13.09
CA LYS A 90 11.93 -13.23 -13.81
C LYS A 90 11.97 -12.02 -12.87
N SER A 91 12.97 -11.99 -12.01
CA SER A 91 13.38 -10.78 -11.32
C SER A 91 13.94 -9.81 -12.36
N ARG A 92 13.26 -8.69 -12.61
CA ARG A 92 13.81 -7.59 -13.38
C ARG A 92 14.47 -6.62 -12.41
N THR A 93 15.78 -6.72 -12.27
CA THR A 93 16.59 -5.73 -11.53
C THR A 93 17.08 -4.69 -12.51
N ARG A 94 16.96 -3.40 -12.17
CA ARG A 94 17.60 -2.32 -12.94
C ARG A 94 19.09 -2.31 -12.60
N THR A 95 19.94 -2.54 -13.59
CA THR A 95 21.39 -2.36 -13.45
C THR A 95 21.68 -0.87 -13.58
N PHE A 96 22.24 -0.27 -12.53
CA PHE A 96 22.76 1.10 -12.63
C PHE A 96 24.11 1.04 -13.34
N ASN A 97 24.21 1.70 -14.49
CA ASN A 97 25.46 1.90 -15.21
C ASN A 97 25.97 3.32 -14.88
N ASP A 98 27.23 3.43 -14.45
CA ASP A 98 27.87 4.70 -14.09
C ASP A 98 28.01 5.68 -15.29
N SER A 99 27.68 5.25 -16.51
CA SER A 99 27.75 6.05 -17.72
C SER A 99 26.61 7.06 -17.90
N ILE A 100 25.65 7.14 -16.96
CA ILE A 100 24.48 8.05 -17.06
C ILE A 100 24.64 9.29 -16.16
N ILE A 101 25.73 9.39 -15.39
CA ILE A 101 26.03 10.58 -14.57
C ILE A 101 26.95 11.50 -15.39
N ASN A 102 26.34 12.44 -16.12
CA ASN A 102 26.99 13.64 -16.66
C ASN A 102 26.04 14.83 -16.48
#